data_AF-A0A8S3ILI4-F1
#
_entry.id   AF-A0A8S3ILI4-F1
#
_cell.length_a   1.000
_cell.length_b   1.000
_cell.length_c   1.000
_cell.angle_alpha   90.00
_cell.angle_beta   90.00
_cell.angle_gamma   90.00
#
_symmetry.space_group_name_H-M   'P 1'
#
loop_
_entity.id
_entity.type
_entity.pdbx_description
1 polymer ?
#
loop_
_entity_poly.entity_id
_entity_poly.type
_entity_poly.pdbx_seq_one_letter_code
_entity_poly.pdbx_strand_id
1 'polypeptide(L)'
;TIGFIGKTSNGKECILANAKFGDFIEKLVQMIRSSQSDMRIRAFGCLADLFHIPQNMNSSSNAPSSTEQIYRLCNRVFSILTIIVQIAKQPFVDLRLAAYRCLFELTRSPWALYAMNAEPGFIEFLLNRSTERDKEGKEAKFSIIQSICQNVEEAKSAIGNPNYLKLRRYINEGVFYVEPEANVAFDGSNE
;
A
#
# COMPACT_ATOMS: atom_id res chain seq x y z
N THR A 1 -1.74 -14.29 -16.76
CA THR A 1 -0.63 -14.45 -15.78
C THR A 1 -1.19 -15.10 -14.52
N ILE A 2 -0.36 -15.65 -13.63
CA ILE A 2 -0.83 -16.23 -12.35
C ILE A 2 -1.60 -15.19 -11.51
N GLY A 3 -1.15 -13.93 -11.51
CA GLY A 3 -1.87 -12.82 -10.88
C GLY A 3 -3.32 -12.70 -11.33
N PHE A 4 -3.59 -12.80 -12.64
CA PHE A 4 -4.95 -12.73 -13.18
C PHE A 4 -5.89 -13.81 -12.59
N ILE A 5 -5.40 -15.04 -12.46
CA ILE A 5 -6.16 -16.14 -11.84
C ILE A 5 -6.42 -15.80 -10.36
N GLY A 6 -5.39 -15.35 -9.65
CA GLY A 6 -5.46 -14.99 -8.24
C GLY A 6 -6.24 -13.71 -7.92
N LYS A 7 -6.81 -12.99 -8.91
CA LYS A 7 -7.77 -11.91 -8.62
C LYS A 7 -9.04 -12.42 -7.97
N THR A 8 -9.48 -13.62 -8.34
CA THR A 8 -10.71 -14.23 -7.81
C THR A 8 -10.42 -15.08 -6.57
N SER A 9 -11.40 -15.26 -5.70
CA SER A 9 -11.23 -16.06 -4.48
C SER A 9 -10.96 -17.52 -4.79
N ASN A 10 -11.77 -18.14 -5.65
CA ASN A 10 -11.56 -19.52 -6.11
C ASN A 10 -10.17 -19.68 -6.77
N GLY A 11 -9.75 -18.69 -7.56
CA GLY A 11 -8.43 -18.71 -8.18
C GLY A 11 -7.30 -18.68 -7.14
N LYS A 12 -7.41 -17.88 -6.07
CA LYS A 12 -6.43 -17.90 -4.98
C LYS A 12 -6.41 -19.25 -4.27
N GLU A 13 -7.57 -19.85 -3.99
CA GLU A 13 -7.65 -21.17 -3.36
C GLU A 13 -6.97 -22.25 -4.21
N CYS A 14 -7.25 -22.28 -5.52
CA CYS A 14 -6.59 -23.22 -6.44
C CYS A 14 -5.07 -23.02 -6.49
N ILE A 15 -4.62 -21.76 -6.49
CA ILE A 15 -3.20 -21.43 -6.51
C ILE A 15 -2.52 -21.82 -5.19
N LEU A 16 -3.14 -21.53 -4.04
CA LEU A 16 -2.62 -21.86 -2.71
C LEU A 16 -2.55 -23.37 -2.47
N ALA A 17 -3.44 -24.16 -3.07
CA ALA A 17 -3.40 -25.62 -3.02
C ALA A 17 -2.22 -26.22 -3.81
N ASN A 18 -1.57 -25.44 -4.69
CA ASN A 18 -0.42 -25.90 -5.45
C ASN A 18 0.87 -25.84 -4.61
N ALA A 19 1.50 -27.00 -4.37
CA ALA A 19 2.71 -27.11 -3.57
C ALA A 19 3.90 -26.24 -4.06
N LYS A 20 3.97 -25.93 -5.36
CA LYS A 20 5.04 -25.10 -5.94
C LYS A 20 4.76 -23.59 -5.84
N PHE A 21 3.60 -23.19 -5.32
CA PHE A 21 3.24 -21.78 -5.27
C PHE A 21 4.11 -20.97 -4.29
N GLY A 22 4.55 -21.61 -3.20
CA GLY A 22 5.55 -21.01 -2.31
C GLY A 22 6.81 -20.57 -3.07
N ASP A 23 7.44 -21.50 -3.79
CA ASP A 23 8.63 -21.23 -4.60
C ASP A 23 8.41 -20.14 -5.66
N PHE A 24 7.21 -20.09 -6.25
CA PHE A 24 6.83 -19.03 -7.18
C PHE A 24 6.80 -17.66 -6.48
N ILE A 25 6.18 -17.58 -5.30
CA ILE A 25 6.12 -16.33 -4.53
C ILE A 25 7.52 -15.87 -4.13
N GLU A 26 8.39 -16.78 -3.69
CA GLU A 26 9.77 -16.43 -3.34
C GLU A 26 10.52 -15.83 -4.54
N LYS A 27 10.39 -16.44 -5.72
CA LYS A 27 10.94 -15.89 -6.98
C LYS A 27 10.33 -14.54 -7.34
N LEU A 28 9.02 -14.38 -7.15
CA LEU A 28 8.33 -13.12 -7.42
C LEU A 28 8.85 -11.99 -6.53
N VAL A 29 9.04 -12.25 -5.23
CA VAL A 29 9.59 -11.28 -4.27
C VAL A 29 11.04 -10.94 -4.61
N GLN A 30 11.85 -11.93 -5.00
CA GLN A 30 13.22 -11.67 -5.48
C GLN A 30 13.22 -10.78 -6.72
N MET A 31 12.36 -11.05 -7.70
CA MET A 31 12.22 -10.22 -8.90
C MET A 31 11.84 -8.77 -8.53
N ILE A 32 10.90 -8.57 -7.61
CA ILE A 32 10.51 -7.24 -7.12
C ILE A 32 11.70 -6.50 -6.50
N ARG A 33 12.56 -7.21 -5.76
CA ARG A 33 13.68 -6.62 -5.05
C ARG A 33 14.85 -6.23 -5.96
N SER A 34 15.24 -7.09 -6.90
CA SER A 34 16.56 -7.01 -7.55
C SER A 34 16.57 -6.97 -9.07
N SER A 35 15.43 -7.15 -9.75
CA SER A 35 15.41 -7.14 -11.22
C SER A 35 15.44 -5.71 -11.81
N GLN A 36 15.53 -5.61 -13.14
CA GLN A 36 15.45 -4.32 -13.84
C GLN A 36 14.03 -3.72 -13.75
N SER A 37 13.91 -2.40 -13.91
CA SER A 37 12.67 -1.65 -13.67
C SER A 37 11.42 -2.25 -14.32
N ASP A 38 11.47 -2.61 -15.61
CA ASP A 38 10.32 -3.20 -16.32
C ASP A 38 9.85 -4.52 -15.72
N MET A 39 10.79 -5.36 -15.31
CA MET A 39 10.50 -6.65 -14.70
C MET A 39 9.93 -6.46 -13.29
N ARG A 40 10.44 -5.48 -12.53
CA ARG A 40 9.91 -5.10 -11.22
C ARG A 40 8.47 -4.59 -11.33
N ILE A 41 8.17 -3.74 -12.31
CA ILE A 41 6.82 -3.22 -12.55
C ILE A 41 5.85 -4.38 -12.84
N ARG A 42 6.22 -5.32 -13.71
CA ARG A 42 5.40 -6.51 -14.01
C ARG A 42 5.22 -7.41 -12.79
N ALA A 43 6.26 -7.60 -12.00
CA ALA A 43 6.22 -8.40 -10.78
C ALA A 43 5.32 -7.77 -9.71
N PHE A 44 5.39 -6.44 -9.50
CA PHE A 44 4.44 -5.71 -8.67
C PHE A 44 3.01 -5.80 -9.20
N GLY A 45 2.81 -5.70 -10.52
CA GLY A 45 1.50 -5.87 -11.13
C GLY A 45 0.89 -7.24 -10.82
N CYS A 46 1.69 -8.30 -10.90
CA CYS A 46 1.29 -9.65 -10.51
C CYS A 46 0.98 -9.74 -9.01
N LEU A 47 1.82 -9.15 -8.14
CA LEU A 47 1.62 -9.18 -6.70
C LEU A 47 0.35 -8.41 -6.28
N ALA A 48 0.10 -7.25 -6.87
CA ALA A 48 -1.13 -6.49 -6.63
C ALA A 48 -2.37 -7.30 -7.06
N ASP A 49 -2.31 -8.00 -8.19
CA ASP A 49 -3.39 -8.89 -8.61
C ASP A 49 -3.65 -10.02 -7.61
N LEU A 50 -2.58 -10.56 -6.99
CA LEU A 50 -2.67 -11.59 -5.95
C LEU A 50 -3.19 -11.03 -4.62
N PHE A 51 -2.92 -9.76 -4.31
CA PHE A 51 -3.46 -9.11 -3.11
C PHE A 51 -4.91 -8.65 -3.27
N HIS A 52 -5.40 -8.53 -4.49
CA HIS A 52 -6.74 -8.04 -4.77
C HIS A 52 -7.83 -8.77 -3.98
N ILE A 53 -8.71 -8.03 -3.29
CA ILE A 53 -9.84 -8.61 -2.54
C ILE A 53 -11.14 -8.31 -3.29
N PRO A 54 -11.87 -9.34 -3.79
CA PRO A 54 -13.16 -9.15 -4.45
C PRO A 54 -14.23 -8.57 -3.51
N GLN A 55 -15.05 -7.65 -4.03
CA GLN A 55 -16.03 -6.81 -3.30
C GLN A 55 -17.21 -7.57 -2.63
N ASN A 56 -17.28 -8.90 -2.69
CA ASN A 56 -18.43 -9.69 -2.20
C ASN A 56 -18.05 -10.72 -1.12
N MET A 57 -16.93 -10.54 -0.44
CA MET A 57 -16.46 -11.49 0.57
C MET A 57 -16.90 -11.09 1.98
N ASN A 58 -18.00 -11.71 2.44
CA ASN A 58 -18.35 -11.73 3.86
C ASN A 58 -17.41 -12.71 4.57
N SER A 59 -16.38 -12.20 5.27
CA SER A 59 -15.43 -13.05 5.99
C SER A 59 -15.98 -13.34 7.39
N SER A 60 -16.75 -14.42 7.55
CA SER A 60 -17.26 -14.87 8.87
C SER A 60 -16.39 -15.97 9.50
N SER A 61 -15.24 -16.31 8.91
CA SER A 61 -14.36 -17.38 9.39
C SER A 61 -13.17 -16.84 10.17
N ASN A 62 -12.77 -17.55 11.24
CA ASN A 62 -11.56 -17.26 12.02
C ASN A 62 -10.23 -17.62 11.29
N ALA A 63 -10.31 -18.22 10.10
CA ALA A 63 -9.13 -18.60 9.32
C ALA A 63 -8.53 -17.40 8.56
N PRO A 64 -7.19 -17.36 8.37
CA PRO A 64 -6.56 -16.33 7.54
C PRO A 64 -7.11 -16.34 6.11
N SER A 65 -7.48 -15.15 5.62
CA SER A 65 -7.92 -15.00 4.23
C SER A 65 -6.86 -15.47 3.23
N SER A 66 -7.25 -15.86 2.03
CA SER A 66 -6.30 -16.27 0.99
C SER A 66 -5.26 -15.18 0.67
N THR A 67 -5.67 -13.91 0.72
CA THR A 67 -4.75 -12.76 0.57
C THR A 67 -3.73 -12.70 1.71
N GLU A 68 -4.16 -12.92 2.96
CA GLU A 68 -3.26 -12.97 4.12
C GLU A 68 -2.27 -14.14 4.01
N GLN A 69 -2.72 -15.31 3.54
CA GLN A 69 -1.84 -16.44 3.31
C GLN A 69 -0.78 -16.13 2.25
N ILE A 70 -1.17 -15.52 1.12
CA ILE A 70 -0.23 -15.05 0.09
C ILE A 70 0.75 -14.03 0.68
N TYR A 71 0.29 -13.07 1.47
CA TYR A 71 1.14 -12.10 2.16
C TYR A 71 2.16 -12.78 3.08
N ARG A 72 1.73 -13.78 3.87
CA ARG A 72 2.63 -14.57 4.72
C ARG A 72 3.68 -15.33 3.90
N LEU A 73 3.33 -15.87 2.72
CA LEU A 73 4.30 -16.48 1.81
C LEU A 73 5.35 -15.46 1.32
N CYS A 74 4.93 -14.24 0.98
CA CYS A 74 5.84 -13.19 0.54
C CYS A 74 6.90 -12.84 1.61
N ASN A 75 6.50 -12.92 2.89
CA ASN A 75 7.36 -12.61 4.02
C ASN A 75 8.34 -13.73 4.43
N ARG A 76 8.33 -14.89 3.76
CA ARG A 76 9.30 -15.97 4.03
C ARG A 76 10.74 -15.59 3.69
N VAL A 77 10.92 -14.67 2.74
CA VAL A 77 12.24 -14.27 2.24
C VAL A 77 12.65 -12.90 2.77
N PHE A 78 11.79 -11.89 2.57
CA PHE A 78 11.99 -10.51 3.01
C PHE A 78 10.67 -9.92 3.46
N SER A 79 10.71 -8.89 4.30
CA SER A 79 9.52 -8.08 4.58
C SER A 79 9.03 -7.43 3.28
N ILE A 80 7.92 -7.95 2.73
CA ILE A 80 7.39 -7.47 1.45
C ILE A 80 6.89 -6.04 1.57
N LEU A 81 6.33 -5.69 2.73
CA LEU A 81 5.83 -4.36 3.00
C LEU A 81 6.97 -3.32 3.05
N THR A 82 8.07 -3.66 3.74
CA THR A 82 9.27 -2.81 3.77
C THR A 82 9.81 -2.58 2.35
N ILE A 83 9.86 -3.63 1.52
CA ILE A 83 10.25 -3.49 0.10
C ILE A 83 9.28 -2.54 -0.61
N ILE A 84 7.97 -2.79 -0.55
CA ILE A 84 6.95 -1.95 -1.22
C ILE A 84 7.11 -0.48 -0.82
N VAL A 85 7.28 -0.18 0.48
CA VAL A 85 7.42 1.20 0.99
C VAL A 85 8.74 1.84 0.55
N GLN A 86 9.85 1.10 0.57
CA GLN A 86 11.13 1.60 0.04
C GLN A 86 11.02 1.97 -1.43
N ILE A 87 10.32 1.16 -2.22
CA ILE A 87 10.12 1.41 -3.64
C ILE A 87 9.18 2.58 -3.89
N ALA A 88 8.11 2.70 -3.10
CA ALA A 88 7.18 3.82 -3.15
C ALA A 88 7.84 5.19 -2.87
N LYS A 89 9.03 5.20 -2.25
CA LYS A 89 9.81 6.42 -1.99
C LYS A 89 10.83 6.76 -3.10
N GLN A 90 10.99 5.92 -4.12
CA GLN A 90 11.98 6.13 -5.18
C GLN A 90 11.52 7.19 -6.20
N PRO A 91 12.44 7.92 -6.85
CA PRO A 91 12.08 8.96 -7.83
C PRO A 91 11.65 8.39 -9.21
N PHE A 92 11.13 7.16 -9.29
CA PHE A 92 10.67 6.53 -10.54
C PHE A 92 9.15 6.32 -10.51
N VAL A 93 8.41 7.10 -11.31
CA VAL A 93 6.94 7.18 -11.25
C VAL A 93 6.25 5.84 -11.48
N ASP A 94 6.55 5.13 -12.57
CA ASP A 94 5.89 3.86 -12.90
C ASP A 94 6.09 2.80 -11.81
N LEU A 95 7.28 2.80 -11.22
CA LEU A 95 7.67 1.88 -10.18
C LEU A 95 7.00 2.23 -8.83
N ARG A 96 6.91 3.53 -8.49
CA ARG A 96 6.14 4.00 -7.33
C ARG A 96 4.66 3.64 -7.48
N LEU A 97 4.06 3.90 -8.65
CA LEU A 97 2.65 3.59 -8.92
C LEU A 97 2.37 2.09 -8.81
N ALA A 98 3.28 1.23 -9.30
CA ALA A 98 3.17 -0.21 -9.15
C ALA A 98 3.22 -0.65 -7.67
N ALA A 99 4.06 -0.01 -6.85
CA ALA A 99 4.10 -0.23 -5.41
C ALA A 99 2.82 0.28 -4.70
N TYR A 100 2.32 1.46 -5.07
CA TYR A 100 1.06 2.01 -4.54
C TYR A 100 -0.14 1.12 -4.83
N ARG A 101 -0.17 0.48 -6.00
CA ARG A 101 -1.21 -0.50 -6.31
C ARG A 101 -1.22 -1.67 -5.31
N CYS A 102 -0.06 -2.15 -4.88
CA CYS A 102 0.02 -3.20 -3.84
C CYS A 102 -0.47 -2.69 -2.49
N LEU A 103 -0.05 -1.49 -2.08
CA LEU A 103 -0.51 -0.88 -0.82
C LEU A 103 -2.02 -0.69 -0.81
N PHE A 104 -2.60 -0.17 -1.89
CA PHE A 104 -4.04 0.04 -2.03
C PHE A 104 -4.84 -1.28 -1.97
N GLU A 105 -4.34 -2.37 -2.54
CA GLU A 105 -5.04 -3.66 -2.41
C GLU A 105 -5.00 -4.19 -0.98
N LEU A 106 -3.91 -3.93 -0.24
CA LEU A 106 -3.77 -4.31 1.16
C LEU A 106 -4.68 -3.49 2.10
N THR A 107 -4.95 -2.22 1.82
CA THR A 107 -5.82 -1.38 2.70
C THR A 107 -7.25 -1.89 2.81
N ARG A 108 -7.65 -2.84 1.95
CA ARG A 108 -8.97 -3.49 1.96
C ARG A 108 -9.13 -4.58 3.02
N SER A 109 -8.10 -4.81 3.85
CA SER A 109 -8.16 -5.82 4.90
C SER A 109 -7.71 -5.28 6.26
N PRO A 110 -8.46 -5.52 7.35
CA PRO A 110 -8.11 -5.01 8.67
C PRO A 110 -6.72 -5.43 9.15
N TRP A 111 -6.37 -6.72 9.01
CA TRP A 111 -5.05 -7.24 9.44
C TRP A 111 -3.90 -6.53 8.71
N ALA A 112 -4.11 -6.15 7.45
CA ALA A 112 -3.10 -5.48 6.65
C ALA A 112 -2.92 -4.04 7.11
N LEU A 113 -3.97 -3.35 7.55
CA LEU A 113 -3.85 -2.02 8.17
C LEU A 113 -2.97 -2.05 9.43
N TYR A 114 -3.10 -3.08 10.28
CA TYR A 114 -2.19 -3.27 11.42
C TYR A 114 -0.74 -3.50 10.96
N ALA A 115 -0.53 -4.36 9.95
CA ALA A 115 0.81 -4.61 9.41
C ALA A 115 1.42 -3.33 8.80
N MET A 116 0.62 -2.53 8.09
CA MET A 116 1.01 -1.24 7.52
C MET A 116 1.38 -0.22 8.59
N ASN A 117 0.61 -0.14 9.68
CA ASN A 117 0.93 0.75 10.80
C ASN A 117 2.21 0.35 11.55
N ALA A 118 2.53 -0.95 11.57
CA ALA A 118 3.75 -1.47 12.18
C ALA A 118 5.01 -1.19 11.33
N GLU A 119 4.87 -0.84 10.04
CA GLU A 119 6.01 -0.46 9.20
C GLU A 119 6.51 0.94 9.58
N PRO A 120 7.79 1.11 9.97
CA PRO A 120 8.31 2.38 10.46
C PRO A 120 8.11 3.54 9.49
N GLY A 121 7.51 4.62 9.99
CA GLY A 121 7.33 5.85 9.22
C GLY A 121 6.25 5.76 8.13
N PHE A 122 5.42 4.71 8.11
CA PHE A 122 4.44 4.51 7.05
C PHE A 122 3.35 5.61 7.04
N ILE A 123 2.80 5.94 8.21
CA ILE A 123 1.76 6.97 8.33
C ILE A 123 2.33 8.36 8.03
N GLU A 124 3.54 8.65 8.51
CA GLU A 124 4.27 9.88 8.23
C GLU A 124 4.53 10.05 6.73
N PHE A 125 4.90 8.94 6.06
CA PHE A 125 5.08 8.92 4.62
C PHE A 125 3.79 9.22 3.85
N LEU A 126 2.64 8.67 4.29
CA LEU A 126 1.35 8.98 3.67
C LEU A 126 0.93 10.44 3.88
N LEU A 127 1.14 10.98 5.07
CA LEU A 127 0.78 12.37 5.40
C LEU A 127 1.70 13.40 4.74
N ASN A 128 2.93 13.02 4.39
CA ASN A 128 3.90 13.94 3.80
C ASN A 128 3.62 14.21 2.31
N ARG A 129 2.93 15.32 2.03
CA ARG A 129 2.59 15.76 0.66
C ARG A 129 3.81 16.01 -0.23
N SER A 130 4.94 16.41 0.33
CA SER A 130 6.16 16.75 -0.45
C SER A 130 6.80 15.54 -1.15
N THR A 131 6.40 14.32 -0.77
CA THR A 131 6.93 13.09 -1.36
C THR A 131 6.36 12.79 -2.74
N GLU A 132 5.28 13.44 -3.17
CA GLU A 132 4.75 13.34 -4.54
C GLU A 132 4.83 14.67 -5.29
N ARG A 133 5.37 14.61 -6.51
CA ARG A 133 5.54 15.80 -7.38
C ARG A 133 4.59 15.75 -8.58
N ASP A 134 4.36 14.55 -9.11
CA ASP A 134 3.47 14.28 -10.23
C ASP A 134 2.01 14.07 -9.79
N LYS A 135 1.09 14.23 -10.76
CA LYS A 135 -0.35 14.14 -10.53
C LYS A 135 -0.74 12.71 -10.13
N GLU A 136 -0.21 11.74 -10.84
CA GLU A 136 -0.52 10.32 -10.72
C GLU A 136 -0.12 9.80 -9.32
N GLY A 137 1.07 10.17 -8.85
CA GLY A 137 1.54 9.85 -7.51
C GLY A 137 0.66 10.45 -6.41
N LYS A 138 0.27 11.72 -6.55
CA LYS A 138 -0.65 12.39 -5.62
C LYS A 138 -2.00 11.69 -5.56
N GLU A 139 -2.59 11.38 -6.71
CA GLU A 139 -3.87 10.68 -6.82
C GLU A 139 -3.82 9.25 -6.26
N ALA A 140 -2.76 8.51 -6.55
CA ALA A 140 -2.56 7.16 -6.04
C ALA A 140 -2.40 7.14 -4.51
N LYS A 141 -1.58 8.05 -3.96
CA LYS A 141 -1.43 8.19 -2.49
C LYS A 141 -2.73 8.62 -1.83
N PHE A 142 -3.45 9.57 -2.41
CA PHE A 142 -4.75 10.00 -1.92
C PHE A 142 -5.76 8.84 -1.91
N SER A 143 -5.77 8.00 -2.95
CA SER A 143 -6.62 6.81 -3.03
C SER A 143 -6.32 5.79 -1.94
N ILE A 144 -5.04 5.57 -1.60
CA ILE A 144 -4.64 4.73 -0.45
C ILE A 144 -5.22 5.30 0.84
N ILE A 145 -5.04 6.60 1.09
CA ILE A 145 -5.54 7.27 2.30
C ILE A 145 -7.06 7.18 2.39
N GLN A 146 -7.78 7.41 1.29
CA GLN A 146 -9.23 7.23 1.23
C GLN A 146 -9.65 5.80 1.53
N SER A 147 -8.94 4.80 0.98
CA SER A 147 -9.24 3.40 1.24
C SER A 147 -9.02 3.03 2.70
N ILE A 148 -7.97 3.53 3.35
CA ILE A 148 -7.75 3.33 4.79
C ILE A 148 -8.92 3.91 5.60
N CYS A 149 -9.37 5.12 5.26
CA CYS A 149 -10.44 5.80 5.99
C CYS A 149 -11.87 5.38 5.59
N GLN A 150 -12.03 4.36 4.73
CA GLN A 150 -13.34 3.92 4.25
C GLN A 150 -14.19 3.32 5.37
N ASN A 151 -13.58 2.52 6.26
CA ASN A 151 -14.22 1.99 7.46
C ASN A 151 -13.64 2.67 8.71
N VAL A 152 -14.46 3.48 9.39
CA VAL A 152 -14.03 4.31 10.53
C VAL A 152 -13.54 3.47 11.71
N GLU A 153 -14.26 2.41 12.05
CA GLU A 153 -13.95 1.60 13.24
C GLU A 153 -12.69 0.76 13.02
N GLU A 154 -12.56 0.15 11.84
CA GLU A 154 -11.34 -0.60 11.46
C GLU A 154 -10.12 0.32 11.41
N ALA A 155 -10.25 1.50 10.80
CA ALA A 155 -9.15 2.46 10.73
C ALA A 155 -8.71 2.91 12.12
N LYS A 156 -9.64 3.36 12.97
CA LYS A 156 -9.31 3.79 14.34
C LYS A 156 -8.66 2.68 15.16
N SER A 157 -9.13 1.44 14.99
CA SER A 157 -8.59 0.28 15.70
C SER A 157 -7.18 -0.08 15.21
N ALA A 158 -6.91 0.01 13.91
CA ALA A 158 -5.63 -0.40 13.31
C ALA A 158 -4.53 0.66 13.38
N ILE A 159 -4.85 1.92 13.07
CA ILE A 159 -3.86 3.01 12.96
C ILE A 159 -3.94 4.01 14.13
N GLY A 160 -4.95 3.88 15.01
CA GLY A 160 -5.19 4.76 16.14
C GLY A 160 -5.97 6.03 15.77
N ASN A 161 -6.80 6.51 16.72
CA ASN A 161 -7.64 7.69 16.52
C ASN A 161 -6.86 8.96 16.12
N PRO A 162 -5.69 9.29 16.70
CA PRO A 162 -4.94 10.49 16.29
C PRO A 162 -4.50 10.46 14.82
N ASN A 163 -4.02 9.32 14.33
CA ASN A 163 -3.60 9.18 12.93
C ASN A 163 -4.80 9.15 11.99
N TYR A 164 -5.89 8.49 12.37
CA TYR A 164 -7.15 8.53 11.63
C TYR A 164 -7.63 9.97 11.40
N LEU A 165 -7.61 10.81 12.43
CA LEU A 165 -8.02 12.23 12.30
C LEU A 165 -7.10 13.01 11.36
N LYS A 166 -5.78 12.76 11.39
CA LYS A 166 -4.83 13.38 10.45
C LYS A 166 -5.10 12.96 9.00
N LEU A 167 -5.35 11.67 8.75
CA LEU A 167 -5.71 11.17 7.42
C LEU A 167 -7.05 11.75 6.93
N ARG A 168 -8.04 11.88 7.81
CA ARG A 168 -9.32 12.53 7.47
C ARG A 168 -9.13 14.01 7.12
N ARG A 169 -8.30 14.73 7.85
CA ARG A 169 -7.93 16.10 7.51
C ARG A 169 -7.28 16.17 6.12
N TYR A 170 -6.33 15.29 5.84
CA TYR A 170 -5.67 15.19 4.53
C TYR A 170 -6.68 15.00 3.38
N ILE A 171 -7.69 14.14 3.58
CA ILE A 171 -8.77 13.92 2.62
C ILE A 171 -9.60 15.20 2.41
N ASN A 172 -9.98 15.86 3.51
CA ASN A 172 -10.81 17.07 3.46
C ASN A 172 -10.11 18.26 2.79
N GLU A 173 -8.80 18.38 2.95
CA GLU A 173 -7.96 19.38 2.26
C GLU A 173 -7.91 19.12 0.74
N GLY A 174 -7.97 17.85 0.33
CA GLY A 174 -7.98 17.44 -1.07
C GLY A 174 -6.61 17.02 -1.61
N VAL A 175 -6.63 16.37 -2.78
CA VAL A 175 -5.47 15.71 -3.40
C VAL A 175 -4.37 16.70 -3.84
N PHE A 176 -4.75 17.92 -4.25
CA PHE A 176 -3.81 18.94 -4.74
C PHE A 176 -3.57 20.09 -3.76
N TYR A 177 -4.01 19.94 -2.50
CA TYR A 177 -3.75 20.94 -1.47
C TYR A 177 -2.25 21.13 -1.24
N VAL A 178 -1.86 22.40 -1.08
CA VAL A 178 -0.51 22.84 -0.75
C VAL A 178 -0.61 23.63 0.56
N GLU A 179 0.21 23.27 1.54
CA GLU A 179 0.28 24.02 2.80
C GLU A 179 0.77 25.44 2.51
N PRO A 180 0.09 26.49 3.01
CA PRO A 180 0.57 27.86 2.88
C PRO A 180 1.92 27.99 3.58
N GLU A 181 2.96 28.41 2.86
CA GLU A 181 4.20 28.84 3.50
C GLU A 181 3.90 30.09 4.33
N ALA A 182 4.11 30.01 5.64
CA ALA A 182 4.05 31.18 6.50
C ALA A 182 5.25 32.08 6.18
N ASN A 183 5.07 33.04 5.27
CA ASN A 183 6.04 34.10 5.04
C ASN A 183 6.13 34.94 6.33
N VAL A 184 7.11 34.64 7.18
CA VAL A 184 7.48 35.51 8.29
C VAL A 184 8.17 36.73 7.68
N ALA A 185 7.43 37.81 7.49
CA ALA A 185 8.00 39.11 7.12
C ALA A 185 8.92 39.55 8.28
N PHE A 186 10.23 39.50 8.06
CA PHE A 186 11.18 40.22 8.89
C PHE A 186 11.01 41.71 8.58
N ASP A 187 10.15 42.39 9.34
CA ASP A 187 10.12 43.85 9.36
C ASP A 187 11.33 44.31 10.18
N GLY A 188 12.47 44.44 9.50
CA GLY A 188 13.67 45.05 10.03
C GLY A 188 13.52 46.57 10.03
N SER A 189 12.67 47.10 10.90
CA SER A 189 12.70 48.51 11.27
C SER A 189 13.90 48.74 12.22
N ASN A 190 15.08 48.96 11.64
CA ASN A 190 16.18 49.57 12.37
C ASN A 190 16.20 51.08 12.06
N GLU A 191 16.31 51.81 13.16
CA GLU A 191 16.32 53.26 13.37
C GLU A 191 17.29 54.06 12.49
#